data_AF-A0A0Q2RXC4-F1
#
_entry.id   AF-A0A0Q2RXC4-F1
#
_cell.length_a   1.000
_cell.length_b   1.000
_cell.length_c   1.000
_cell.angle_alpha   90.00
_cell.angle_beta   90.00
_cell.angle_gamma   90.00
#
_symmetry.space_group_name_H-M   'P 1'
#
loop_
_entity.id
_entity.type
_entity.pdbx_description
1 polymer ?
#
loop_
_entity_poly.entity_id
_entity_poly.type
_entity_poly.pdbx_seq_one_letter_code
_entity_poly.pdbx_strand_id
1 'polypeptide(L)'
;MVITGHPVARDAMIGLAVKNPRAAADLWTFIGRRLRGQHRAEALTLAAACLCLDSDTVRAGIAIEAALEEADTTSTPRPKLARLLEIALRAGLNPATIRDTLIQSTAEHSGSGAPAAG
;
A
#
# COMPACT_ATOMS: atom_id res chain seq x y z
N MET A 1 8.59 14.13 -8.21
CA MET A 1 8.30 12.77 -8.70
C MET A 1 9.43 11.84 -8.27
N VAL A 2 9.31 11.15 -7.13
CA VAL A 2 10.40 10.26 -6.64
C VAL A 2 9.93 8.88 -6.14
N ILE A 3 8.63 8.61 -5.96
CA ILE A 3 8.17 7.21 -5.73
C ILE A 3 7.77 6.50 -7.03
N THR A 4 7.43 7.23 -8.08
CA THR A 4 7.26 6.69 -9.45
C THR A 4 8.54 6.76 -10.30
N GLY A 5 9.62 7.36 -9.80
CA GLY A 5 10.88 7.54 -10.54
C GLY A 5 11.83 6.34 -10.52
N HIS A 6 11.64 5.39 -9.59
CA HIS A 6 12.44 4.16 -9.51
C HIS A 6 11.53 2.93 -9.41
N PRO A 7 11.03 2.43 -10.55
CA PRO A 7 10.23 1.19 -10.63
C PRO A 7 10.91 0.03 -9.89
N VAL A 8 12.22 -0.11 -10.04
CA VAL A 8 13.02 -1.15 -9.35
C VAL A 8 12.94 -1.04 -7.83
N ALA A 9 12.94 0.17 -7.26
CA ALA A 9 12.82 0.34 -5.81
C ALA A 9 11.40 0.00 -5.34
N ARG A 10 10.38 0.40 -6.11
CA ARG A 10 8.98 0.01 -5.85
C ARG A 10 8.81 -1.50 -5.90
N ASP A 11 9.35 -2.16 -6.92
CA ASP A 11 9.21 -3.61 -7.14
C ASP A 11 10.00 -4.39 -6.10
N ALA A 12 11.20 -3.93 -5.72
CA ALA A 12 11.96 -4.50 -4.61
C ALA A 12 11.22 -4.34 -3.26
N MET A 13 10.56 -3.21 -3.04
CA MET A 13 9.76 -2.98 -1.83
C MET A 13 8.46 -3.80 -1.80
N ILE A 14 7.82 -4.02 -2.95
CA ILE A 14 6.68 -4.95 -3.08
C ILE A 14 7.15 -6.38 -2.82
N GLY A 15 8.28 -6.78 -3.40
CA GLY A 15 8.90 -8.09 -3.13
C GLY A 15 9.28 -8.29 -1.66
N LEU A 16 9.71 -7.22 -0.97
CA LEU A 16 9.94 -7.24 0.46
C LEU A 16 8.64 -7.41 1.25
N ALA A 17 7.56 -6.74 0.87
CA ALA A 17 6.25 -6.85 1.53
C ALA A 17 5.70 -8.29 1.50
N VAL A 18 5.98 -9.03 0.42
CA VAL A 18 5.59 -10.45 0.31
C VAL A 18 6.39 -11.34 1.26
N LYS A 19 7.68 -11.05 1.50
CA LYS A 19 8.57 -11.87 2.34
C LYS A 19 8.56 -11.46 3.82
N ASN A 20 8.45 -10.17 4.09
CA ASN A 20 8.47 -9.58 5.43
C ASN A 20 7.58 -8.32 5.45
N PRO A 21 6.26 -8.49 5.61
CA PRO A 21 5.30 -7.39 5.52
C PRO A 21 5.54 -6.31 6.59
N ARG A 22 5.96 -6.71 7.80
CA ARG A 22 6.27 -5.75 8.87
C ARG A 22 7.46 -4.85 8.54
N ALA A 23 8.56 -5.43 8.06
CA ALA A 23 9.73 -4.65 7.65
C ALA A 23 9.41 -3.70 6.48
N ALA A 24 8.56 -4.13 5.56
CA ALA A 24 8.09 -3.28 4.46
C ALA A 24 7.23 -2.11 4.97
N ALA A 25 6.33 -2.35 5.94
CA ALA A 25 5.53 -1.30 6.55
C ALA A 25 6.38 -0.23 7.25
N ASP A 26 7.39 -0.66 8.01
CA ASP A 26 8.31 0.25 8.71
C ASP A 26 9.13 1.07 7.69
N LEU A 27 9.58 0.45 6.59
CA LEU A 27 10.31 1.14 5.52
C LEU A 27 9.44 2.20 4.83
N TRP A 28 8.21 1.86 4.45
CA TRP A 28 7.28 2.80 3.82
C TRP A 28 6.91 3.96 4.74
N THR A 29 6.74 3.68 6.03
CA THR A 29 6.53 4.72 7.04
C THR A 29 7.74 5.63 7.15
N PHE A 30 8.96 5.07 7.15
CA PHE A 30 10.20 5.83 7.20
C PHE A 30 10.40 6.73 5.98
N ILE A 31 10.12 6.22 4.77
CA ILE A 31 10.16 6.99 3.53
C ILE A 31 9.10 8.09 3.56
N GLY A 32 7.85 7.75 3.94
CA GLY A 32 6.72 8.68 4.02
C GLY A 32 7.00 9.88 4.92
N ARG A 33 7.76 9.71 6.02
CA ARG A 33 8.18 10.81 6.90
C ARG A 33 8.97 11.91 6.18
N ARG A 34 9.67 11.59 5.09
CA ARG A 34 10.47 12.54 4.30
C ARG A 34 9.70 13.16 3.12
N LEU A 35 8.52 12.65 2.83
CA LEU A 35 7.69 13.07 1.71
C LEU A 35 6.58 14.02 2.18
N ARG A 36 5.89 14.65 1.21
CA ARG A 36 4.71 15.49 1.44
C ARG A 36 3.68 15.32 0.33
N GLY A 37 2.44 15.65 0.64
CA GLY A 37 1.31 15.60 -0.27
C GLY A 37 1.09 14.21 -0.84
N GLN A 38 0.78 14.15 -2.13
CA GLN A 38 0.42 12.92 -2.82
C GLN A 38 1.41 11.76 -2.58
N HIS A 39 2.71 12.04 -2.62
CA HIS A 39 3.74 11.00 -2.47
C HIS A 39 3.78 10.42 -1.04
N ARG A 40 3.48 11.25 -0.03
CA ARG A 40 3.40 10.78 1.36
C ARG A 40 2.13 9.99 1.59
N ALA A 41 0.99 10.46 1.06
CA ALA A 41 -0.27 9.73 1.13
C ALA A 41 -0.16 8.34 0.47
N GLU A 42 0.50 8.24 -0.69
CA GLU A 42 0.77 6.97 -1.38
C GLU A 42 1.69 6.05 -0.56
N ALA A 43 2.78 6.58 0.01
CA ALA A 43 3.69 5.78 0.84
C ALA A 43 3.00 5.22 2.09
N LEU A 44 2.19 6.03 2.78
CA LEU A 44 1.43 5.61 3.95
C LEU A 44 0.35 4.57 3.59
N THR A 45 -0.25 4.70 2.41
CA THR A 45 -1.18 3.68 1.88
C THR A 45 -0.49 2.33 1.68
N LEU A 46 0.73 2.32 1.16
CA LEU A 46 1.51 1.09 1.00
C LEU A 46 1.94 0.50 2.34
N ALA A 47 2.27 1.34 3.32
CA ALA A 47 2.52 0.88 4.70
C ALA A 47 1.28 0.19 5.28
N ALA A 48 0.09 0.77 5.10
CA ALA A 48 -1.17 0.15 5.53
C ALA A 48 -1.43 -1.19 4.86
N ALA A 49 -1.22 -1.30 3.54
CA ALA A 49 -1.38 -2.56 2.83
C ALA A 49 -0.42 -3.64 3.37
N CYS A 50 0.83 -3.28 3.67
CA CYS A 50 1.79 -4.20 4.30
C CYS A 50 1.33 -4.66 5.69
N LEU A 51 0.76 -3.77 6.50
CA LEU A 51 0.23 -4.13 7.82
C LEU A 51 -1.01 -5.03 7.73
N CYS A 52 -1.85 -4.86 6.70
CA CYS A 52 -2.92 -5.82 6.39
C CYS A 52 -2.35 -7.21 6.05
N LEU A 53 -1.25 -7.29 5.30
CA LEU A 53 -0.58 -8.57 5.01
C LEU A 53 0.02 -9.21 6.28
N ASP A 54 0.47 -8.40 7.25
CA ASP A 54 0.95 -8.84 8.57
C ASP A 54 -0.19 -9.13 9.57
N SER A 55 -1.46 -8.93 9.17
CA SER A 55 -2.64 -9.03 10.04
C SER A 55 -2.70 -8.03 11.21
N ASP A 56 -1.90 -6.96 11.18
CA ASP A 56 -1.91 -5.87 12.16
C ASP A 56 -2.91 -4.79 11.72
N THR A 57 -4.20 -5.07 11.91
CA THR A 57 -5.29 -4.19 11.46
C THR A 57 -5.37 -2.87 12.22
N VAL A 58 -4.90 -2.83 13.47
CA VAL A 58 -4.88 -1.60 14.27
C VAL A 58 -3.88 -0.61 13.68
N ARG A 59 -2.64 -1.05 13.46
CA ARG A 59 -1.63 -0.18 12.84
C ARG A 59 -1.97 0.11 11.37
N ALA A 60 -2.60 -0.83 10.66
CA ALA A 60 -3.11 -0.58 9.31
C ALA A 60 -4.15 0.55 9.30
N GLY A 61 -5.11 0.55 10.23
CA GLY A 61 -6.09 1.62 10.39
C GLY A 61 -5.45 2.99 10.62
N ILE A 62 -4.47 3.07 11.53
CA ILE A 62 -3.73 4.30 11.81
C ILE A 62 -2.99 4.80 10.55
N ALA A 63 -2.36 3.90 9.80
CA ALA A 63 -1.65 4.26 8.58
C ALA A 63 -2.60 4.74 7.46
N ILE A 64 -3.80 4.17 7.37
CA ILE A 64 -4.86 4.61 6.43
C ILE A 64 -5.34 6.01 6.79
N GLU A 65 -5.66 6.24 8.07
CA GLU A 65 -6.12 7.55 8.54
C GLU A 65 -5.08 8.63 8.26
N ALA A 66 -3.81 8.38 8.58
CA ALA A 66 -2.71 9.29 8.29
C ALA A 66 -2.53 9.56 6.78
N ALA A 67 -2.78 8.56 5.91
CA ALA A 67 -2.71 8.73 4.47
C ALA A 67 -3.84 9.64 3.94
N LEU A 68 -5.05 9.46 4.46
CA LEU A 68 -6.23 10.25 4.07
C LEU A 68 -6.14 11.69 4.62
N GLU A 69 -5.70 11.85 5.86
CA GLU A 69 -5.47 13.16 6.49
C GLU A 69 -4.39 13.95 5.74
N GLU A 70 -3.29 13.32 5.32
CA GLU A 70 -2.28 13.97 4.50
C GLU A 70 -2.88 14.45 3.16
N ALA A 71 -3.69 13.61 2.52
CA ALA A 71 -4.33 13.97 1.26
C ALA A 71 -5.27 15.18 1.43
N ASP A 72 -6.08 15.17 2.48
CA ASP A 72 -7.00 16.26 2.79
C ASP A 72 -6.25 17.57 3.12
N THR A 73 -5.26 17.49 4.00
CA THR A 73 -4.46 18.65 4.46
C THR A 73 -3.72 19.30 3.31
N THR A 74 -3.27 18.52 2.33
CA THR A 74 -2.48 19.00 1.20
C THR A 74 -3.32 19.27 -0.05
N SER A 75 -4.66 19.14 0.04
CA SER A 75 -5.57 19.22 -1.11
C SER A 75 -5.17 18.30 -2.27
N THR A 76 -4.67 17.10 -1.96
CA THR A 76 -4.30 16.09 -2.96
C THR A 76 -5.33 14.97 -3.05
N PRO A 77 -5.46 14.29 -4.21
CA PRO A 77 -6.45 13.22 -4.36
C PRO A 77 -6.21 12.07 -3.38
N ARG A 78 -7.23 11.72 -2.60
CA ARG A 78 -7.19 10.55 -1.70
C ARG A 78 -6.83 9.28 -2.48
N PRO A 79 -5.81 8.51 -2.05
CA PRO A 79 -5.46 7.26 -2.71
C PRO A 79 -6.65 6.28 -2.72
N LYS A 80 -7.02 5.79 -3.91
CA LYS A 80 -8.15 4.84 -4.07
C LYS A 80 -7.99 3.61 -3.18
N LEU A 81 -6.77 3.07 -3.11
CA LEU A 81 -6.45 1.91 -2.28
C LEU A 81 -6.66 2.18 -0.79
N ALA A 82 -6.26 3.35 -0.28
CA ALA A 82 -6.49 3.71 1.13
C ALA A 82 -7.98 3.69 1.46
N ARG A 83 -8.83 4.23 0.57
CA ARG A 83 -10.28 4.24 0.75
C ARG A 83 -10.89 2.83 0.71
N LEU A 84 -10.41 1.97 -0.18
CA LEU A 84 -10.86 0.57 -0.25
C LEU A 84 -10.48 -0.19 1.03
N LEU A 85 -9.25 -0.02 1.52
CA LEU A 85 -8.80 -0.63 2.78
C LEU A 85 -9.59 -0.08 3.97
N GLU A 86 -9.88 1.22 4.01
CA GLU A 86 -10.70 1.84 5.04
C GLU A 86 -12.10 1.20 5.10
N ILE A 87 -12.76 1.09 3.94
CA ILE A 87 -14.09 0.48 3.84
C ILE A 87 -14.05 -0.98 4.28
N ALA A 88 -13.04 -1.74 3.84
CA ALA A 88 -12.87 -3.14 4.19
C ALA A 88 -12.72 -3.36 5.71
N LEU A 89 -11.88 -2.54 6.36
CA LEU A 89 -11.68 -2.62 7.81
C LEU A 89 -12.93 -2.17 8.59
N ARG A 90 -13.58 -1.09 8.16
CA ARG A 90 -14.82 -0.59 8.80
C ARG A 90 -15.98 -1.58 8.65
N ALA A 91 -16.02 -2.34 7.55
CA ALA A 91 -17.01 -3.39 7.33
C ALA A 91 -16.75 -4.66 8.17
N GLY A 92 -15.64 -4.71 8.93
CA GLY A 92 -15.28 -5.87 9.74
C GLY A 92 -14.86 -7.09 8.91
N LEU A 93 -14.38 -6.88 7.67
CA LEU A 93 -13.89 -7.98 6.85
C LEU A 93 -12.75 -8.70 7.56
N ASN A 94 -12.74 -10.03 7.44
CA ASN A 94 -11.68 -10.85 8.01
C ASN A 94 -10.33 -10.39 7.42
N PRO A 95 -9.32 -10.09 8.26
CA PRO A 95 -8.00 -9.65 7.80
C PRO A 95 -7.36 -10.63 6.81
N ALA A 96 -7.61 -11.94 6.97
CA ALA A 96 -7.16 -12.96 6.05
C ALA A 96 -7.76 -12.77 4.64
N THR A 97 -9.04 -12.42 4.54
CA THR A 97 -9.70 -12.13 3.27
C THR A 97 -9.14 -10.87 2.60
N ILE A 98 -8.85 -9.83 3.37
CA ILE A 98 -8.21 -8.61 2.86
C ILE A 98 -6.83 -8.96 2.30
N ARG A 99 -6.06 -9.75 3.04
CA ARG A 99 -4.73 -10.24 2.62
C ARG A 99 -4.81 -11.07 1.33
N ASP A 100 -5.69 -12.05 1.26
CA ASP A 100 -5.84 -12.92 0.08
C ASP A 100 -6.22 -12.11 -1.16
N THR A 101 -7.13 -11.15 -1.00
CA THR A 101 -7.54 -10.24 -2.08
C THR A 101 -6.37 -9.37 -2.56
N LEU A 102 -5.56 -8.85 -1.64
CA LEU A 102 -4.35 -8.10 -1.98
C LEU A 102 -3.36 -8.97 -2.77
N ILE A 103 -3.10 -10.19 -2.30
CA ILE A 103 -2.18 -11.13 -2.97
C ILE A 103 -2.69 -11.45 -4.38
N GLN A 104 -3.98 -11.79 -4.53
CA GLN A 104 -4.58 -12.11 -5.82
C GLN A 104 -4.47 -10.94 -6.81
N SER A 105 -4.76 -9.71 -6.37
CA SER A 105 -4.65 -8.53 -7.22
C SER A 105 -3.22 -8.24 -7.70
N THR A 106 -2.21 -8.54 -6.87
CA THR A 106 -0.80 -8.39 -7.27
C THR A 106 -0.36 -9.47 -8.24
N ALA A 107 -0.87 -10.70 -8.12
CA ALA A 107 -0.58 -11.79 -9.04
C ALA A 107 -1.13 -11.51 -10.46
N GLU A 108 -2.34 -10.93 -10.55
CA GLU A 108 -2.97 -10.57 -11.83
C GLU A 108 -2.16 -9.50 -12.59
N HIS A 109 -1.55 -8.55 -11.90
CA HIS A 109 -0.72 -7.52 -12.52
C HIS A 109 0.66 -8.06 -12.97
N SER A 110 1.21 -9.05 -12.27
CA SER A 110 2.46 -9.72 -12.70
C SER A 110 2.27 -10.68 -13.87
N GLY A 111 1.04 -11.12 -14.14
CA GLY A 111 0.72 -12.03 -15.26
C GLY A 111 0.49 -11.36 -16.62
N SER A 112 0.43 -10.02 -16.70
CA SER A 112 0.01 -9.30 -17.92
C SER A 112 1.17 -8.76 -18.79
N GLY A 113 2.38 -9.33 -18.71
CA GLY A 113 3.53 -8.85 -19.49
C GLY A 113 4.51 -9.93 -19.95
N ALA A 114 4.21 -10.64 -21.04
CA ALA A 114 5.16 -11.22 -22.02
C ALA A 114 4.42 -11.90 -23.21
N PRO A 115 5.04 -12.01 -24.41
CA PRO A 115 4.37 -11.77 -25.70
C PRO A 115 3.80 -13.03 -26.38
N ALA A 116 2.67 -12.87 -27.07
CA ALA A 116 2.29 -13.79 -28.13
C ALA A 116 3.03 -13.39 -29.42
N ALA A 117 4.18 -14.02 -29.65
CA ALA A 117 4.72 -14.19 -30.98
C ALA A 117 4.05 -15.42 -31.60
N GLY A 118 3.44 -15.22 -32.77
CA GLY A 118 2.81 -16.24 -33.61
C GLY A 118 2.31 -15.60 -34.88
#